data_AF-A0A370UAT9-F1
#
_entry.id   AF-A0A370UAT9-F1
#
_cell.length_a   1.000
_cell.length_b   1.000
_cell.length_c   1.000
_cell.angle_alpha   90.00
_cell.angle_beta   90.00
_cell.angle_gamma   90.00
#
_symmetry.space_group_name_H-M   'P 1'
#
loop_
_entity.id
_entity.type
_entity.pdbx_description
1 polymer ?
#
loop_
_entity_poly.entity_id
_entity_poly.type
_entity_poly.pdbx_seq_one_letter_code
_entity_poly.pdbx_strand_id
1 'polypeptide(L)'
;MNINLTLIGQAISFAIFVWFCMKFVWPPIIAALEERSKKIADGLDAANRAERDLELAQEKATQQLRESKEQAAEIIEQANKRANQIIDEAKEQALADGKRLRDAAQAEIEQDVVRAKEALRSQVSTLALAGAEKILGASVDEKAHSEIVEQLAKEL
;
A
#
# COMPACT_ATOMS: atom_id res chain seq x y z
N MET A 1 -57.61 -38.40 -87.33
CA MET A 1 -57.54 -36.94 -87.12
C MET A 1 -56.25 -36.48 -87.78
N ASN A 2 -56.34 -35.81 -88.94
CA ASN A 2 -55.17 -35.48 -89.75
C ASN A 2 -54.24 -34.54 -88.99
N ILE A 3 -52.94 -34.85 -88.99
CA ILE A 3 -51.90 -33.92 -88.55
C ILE A 3 -51.93 -32.76 -89.55
N ASN A 4 -52.66 -31.70 -89.20
CA ASN A 4 -52.74 -30.49 -89.99
C ASN A 4 -51.51 -29.61 -89.71
N LEU A 5 -51.12 -28.80 -90.71
CA LEU A 5 -50.01 -27.83 -90.63
C LEU A 5 -50.09 -26.93 -89.37
N THR A 6 -51.30 -26.71 -88.86
CA THR A 6 -51.60 -25.97 -87.63
C THR A 6 -51.01 -26.60 -86.37
N LEU A 7 -50.95 -27.94 -86.28
CA LEU A 7 -50.38 -28.65 -85.15
C LEU A 7 -48.85 -28.45 -85.07
N ILE A 8 -48.19 -28.45 -86.23
CA ILE A 8 -46.74 -28.19 -86.35
C ILE A 8 -46.45 -26.72 -85.98
N GLY A 9 -47.25 -25.77 -86.47
CA GLY A 9 -47.14 -24.35 -86.10
C GLY A 9 -47.37 -24.07 -84.61
N GLN A 10 -48.32 -24.79 -83.98
CA GLN A 10 -48.55 -24.73 -82.54
C GLN A 10 -47.37 -25.31 -81.74
N ALA A 11 -46.80 -26.43 -82.19
CA ALA A 11 -45.63 -27.04 -81.55
C ALA A 11 -44.40 -26.14 -81.60
N ILE A 12 -44.14 -25.48 -82.75
CA ILE A 12 -43.03 -24.53 -82.90
C ILE A 12 -43.25 -23.30 -82.01
N SER A 13 -44.46 -22.73 -82.01
CA SER A 13 -44.80 -21.59 -81.13
C SER A 13 -44.65 -21.94 -79.65
N PHE A 14 -45.07 -23.15 -79.24
CA PHE A 14 -44.90 -23.64 -77.88
C PHE A 14 -43.42 -23.83 -77.53
N ALA A 15 -42.61 -24.39 -78.43
CA ALA A 15 -41.18 -24.55 -78.21
C ALA A 15 -40.46 -23.21 -78.04
N ILE A 16 -40.78 -22.20 -78.85
CA ILE A 16 -40.24 -20.83 -78.74
C ILE A 16 -40.66 -20.21 -77.40
N PHE A 17 -41.92 -20.38 -76.99
CA PHE A 17 -42.41 -19.87 -75.71
C PHE A 17 -41.70 -20.52 -74.51
N VAL A 18 -41.52 -21.84 -74.52
CA VAL A 18 -40.78 -22.57 -73.48
C VAL A 18 -39.32 -22.09 -73.43
N TRP A 19 -38.67 -21.91 -74.57
CA TRP A 19 -37.31 -21.39 -74.64
C TRP A 19 -37.21 -19.97 -74.07
N PHE A 20 -38.16 -19.09 -74.41
CA PHE A 20 -38.24 -17.74 -73.85
C PHE A 20 -38.43 -17.76 -72.33
N CYS A 21 -39.37 -18.57 -71.82
CA CYS A 21 -39.59 -18.73 -70.39
C CYS A 21 -38.37 -19.29 -69.65
N MET A 22 -37.67 -20.28 -70.23
CA MET A 22 -36.42 -20.80 -69.66
C MET A 22 -35.30 -19.76 -69.64
N LYS A 23 -35.21 -18.91 -70.66
CA LYS A 23 -34.12 -17.94 -70.79
C LYS A 23 -34.36 -16.64 -70.01
N PHE A 24 -35.61 -16.19 -69.89
CA PHE A 24 -35.94 -14.88 -69.34
C PHE A 24 -36.72 -14.92 -68.02
N VAL A 25 -37.56 -15.94 -67.77
CA VAL A 25 -38.43 -15.99 -66.58
C VAL A 25 -37.84 -16.85 -65.47
N TRP A 26 -37.23 -17.98 -65.82
CA TRP A 26 -36.63 -18.89 -64.84
C TRP A 26 -35.42 -18.30 -64.09
N PRO A 27 -34.45 -17.64 -64.76
CA PRO A 27 -33.27 -17.09 -64.09
C PRO A 27 -33.58 -16.07 -62.98
N PRO A 28 -34.46 -15.07 -63.15
CA PRO A 28 -34.77 -14.14 -62.07
C PRO A 28 -35.51 -14.79 -60.90
N ILE A 29 -36.32 -15.83 -61.13
CA ILE A 29 -37.01 -16.56 -60.05
C ILE A 29 -36.00 -17.35 -59.21
N ILE A 30 -35.09 -18.09 -59.85
CA ILE A 30 -34.05 -18.83 -59.14
C ILE A 30 -33.12 -17.87 -58.40
N ALA A 31 -32.70 -16.78 -59.04
CA ALA A 31 -31.86 -15.77 -58.41
C ALA A 31 -32.51 -15.16 -57.16
N ALA A 32 -33.82 -14.85 -57.20
CA ALA A 32 -34.54 -14.35 -56.04
C ALA A 32 -34.64 -15.37 -54.89
N LEU A 33 -34.83 -16.65 -55.22
CA LEU A 33 -34.84 -17.74 -54.23
C LEU A 33 -33.46 -17.96 -53.61
N GLU A 34 -32.40 -17.94 -54.41
CA GLU A 34 -31.02 -18.08 -53.97
C GLU A 34 -30.58 -16.89 -53.11
N GLU A 35 -30.92 -15.66 -53.50
CA GLU A 35 -30.66 -14.47 -52.69
C GLU A 35 -31.34 -14.55 -51.33
N ARG A 36 -32.59 -15.00 -51.28
CA ARG A 36 -33.31 -15.19 -50.01
C ARG A 36 -32.68 -16.29 -49.17
N SER A 37 -32.33 -17.42 -49.77
CA SER A 37 -31.67 -18.53 -49.07
C SER A 37 -30.32 -18.09 -48.49
N LYS A 38 -29.53 -17.36 -49.28
CA LYS A 38 -28.24 -16.82 -48.87
C LYS A 38 -28.39 -15.81 -47.74
N LYS A 39 -29.34 -14.86 -47.83
CA LYS A 39 -29.61 -13.90 -46.74
C LYS A 39 -29.98 -14.58 -45.42
N ILE A 40 -30.76 -15.66 -45.48
CA ILE A 40 -31.14 -16.43 -44.28
C ILE A 40 -29.93 -17.16 -43.71
N ALA A 41 -29.14 -17.82 -44.57
CA ALA A 41 -27.93 -18.53 -44.15
C ALA A 41 -26.90 -17.58 -43.52
N ASP A 42 -26.60 -16.46 -44.18
CA ASP A 42 -25.68 -15.44 -43.70
C ASP A 42 -26.18 -14.81 -42.39
N GLY A 43 -27.50 -14.57 -42.27
CA GLY A 43 -28.11 -14.04 -41.06
C GLY A 43 -28.02 -15.01 -39.87
N LEU A 44 -28.28 -16.30 -40.11
CA LEU A 44 -28.18 -17.33 -39.07
C LEU A 44 -26.73 -17.54 -38.63
N ASP A 45 -25.79 -17.55 -39.57
CA ASP A 45 -24.36 -17.68 -39.27
C ASP A 45 -23.83 -16.46 -38.53
N ALA A 46 -24.27 -15.25 -38.91
CA ALA A 46 -23.97 -14.03 -38.16
C ALA A 46 -24.53 -14.05 -36.73
N ALA A 47 -25.77 -14.52 -36.54
CA ALA A 47 -26.36 -14.67 -35.21
C ALA A 47 -25.58 -15.67 -34.34
N ASN A 48 -25.24 -16.84 -34.88
CA ASN A 48 -24.44 -17.86 -34.18
C ASN A 48 -23.02 -17.38 -33.84
N ARG A 49 -22.41 -16.53 -34.68
CA ARG A 49 -21.14 -15.88 -34.34
C ARG A 49 -21.30 -14.86 -33.23
N ALA A 50 -22.31 -13.99 -33.34
CA ALA A 50 -22.57 -12.97 -32.33
C ALA A 50 -22.85 -13.57 -30.94
N GLU A 51 -23.58 -14.69 -30.89
CA GLU A 51 -23.86 -15.42 -29.64
C GLU A 51 -22.58 -16.00 -29.03
N ARG A 52 -21.73 -16.65 -29.84
CA ARG A 52 -20.43 -17.16 -29.39
C ARG A 52 -19.49 -16.04 -28.94
N ASP A 53 -19.42 -14.95 -29.69
CA ASP A 53 -18.58 -13.80 -29.34
C ASP A 53 -19.07 -13.14 -28.04
N LEU A 54 -20.39 -13.09 -27.84
CA LEU A 54 -20.99 -12.60 -26.59
C LEU A 54 -20.63 -13.51 -25.40
N GLU A 55 -20.75 -14.83 -25.55
CA GLU A 55 -20.39 -15.80 -24.52
C GLU A 55 -18.90 -15.69 -24.15
N LEU A 56 -18.02 -15.65 -25.15
CA LEU A 56 -16.58 -15.46 -24.95
C LEU A 56 -16.25 -14.11 -24.30
N ALA A 57 -16.96 -13.04 -24.66
CA ALA A 57 -16.77 -11.73 -24.05
C ALA A 57 -17.23 -11.73 -22.58
N GLN A 58 -18.35 -12.39 -22.27
CA GLN A 58 -18.84 -12.53 -20.90
C GLN A 58 -17.89 -13.37 -20.04
N GLU A 59 -17.36 -14.47 -20.57
CA GLU A 59 -16.38 -15.30 -19.88
C GLU A 59 -15.10 -14.52 -19.58
N LYS A 60 -14.54 -13.83 -20.59
CA LYS A 60 -13.36 -12.97 -20.41
C LYS A 60 -13.60 -11.85 -19.42
N ALA A 61 -14.76 -11.18 -19.47
CA ALA A 61 -15.09 -10.12 -18.52
C ALA A 61 -15.20 -10.68 -17.09
N THR A 62 -15.82 -11.84 -16.92
CA THR A 62 -15.94 -12.51 -15.61
C THR A 62 -14.58 -12.94 -15.08
N GLN A 63 -13.74 -13.50 -15.93
CA GLN A 63 -12.36 -13.88 -15.59
C GLN A 63 -11.54 -12.65 -15.18
N GLN A 64 -11.57 -11.59 -15.98
CA GLN A 64 -10.86 -10.34 -15.68
C GLN A 64 -11.32 -9.73 -14.35
N LEU A 65 -12.63 -9.77 -14.06
CA LEU A 65 -13.16 -9.30 -12.78
C LEU A 65 -12.68 -10.14 -11.61
N ARG A 66 -12.59 -11.47 -11.77
CA ARG A 66 -12.06 -12.37 -10.73
C ARG A 66 -10.58 -12.10 -10.48
N GLU A 67 -9.77 -12.05 -11.54
CA GLU A 67 -8.34 -11.77 -11.47
C GLU A 67 -8.08 -10.39 -10.82
N SER A 68 -8.85 -9.37 -11.20
CA SER A 68 -8.72 -8.04 -10.61
C SER A 68 -9.06 -8.01 -9.12
N LYS A 69 -10.06 -8.81 -8.69
CA LYS A 69 -10.40 -8.96 -7.26
C LYS A 69 -9.32 -9.68 -6.48
N GLU A 70 -8.73 -10.74 -7.05
CA GLU A 70 -7.62 -11.46 -6.45
C GLU A 70 -6.39 -10.56 -6.29
N GLN A 71 -6.02 -9.82 -7.35
CA GLN A 71 -4.93 -8.85 -7.29
C GLN A 71 -5.20 -7.74 -6.26
N ALA A 72 -6.43 -7.22 -6.20
CA ALA A 72 -6.78 -6.21 -5.20
C ALA A 72 -6.66 -6.76 -3.76
N ALA A 73 -7.11 -8.00 -3.53
CA ALA A 73 -6.95 -8.66 -2.24
C ALA A 73 -5.47 -8.86 -1.87
N GLU A 74 -4.65 -9.29 -2.82
CA GLU A 74 -3.21 -9.45 -2.63
C GLU A 74 -2.52 -8.11 -2.30
N ILE A 75 -2.85 -7.03 -3.01
CA ILE A 75 -2.32 -5.69 -2.73
C ILE A 75 -2.70 -5.25 -1.32
N ILE A 76 -3.96 -5.47 -0.90
CA ILE A 76 -4.42 -5.13 0.45
C ILE A 76 -3.68 -5.97 1.51
N GLU A 77 -3.47 -7.26 1.27
CA GLU A 77 -2.72 -8.12 2.19
C GLU A 77 -1.26 -7.66 2.32
N GLN A 78 -0.60 -7.39 1.19
CA GLN A 78 0.78 -6.88 1.17
C GLN A 78 0.88 -5.52 1.88
N ALA A 79 -0.08 -4.63 1.67
CA ALA A 79 -0.13 -3.32 2.33
C ALA A 79 -0.29 -3.48 3.85
N ASN A 80 -1.18 -4.35 4.32
CA ASN A 80 -1.34 -4.64 5.76
C ASN A 80 -0.08 -5.25 6.37
N LYS A 81 0.55 -6.21 5.67
CA LYS A 81 1.81 -6.81 6.12
C LYS A 81 2.91 -5.77 6.25
N ARG A 82 3.04 -4.86 5.27
CA ARG A 82 4.02 -3.78 5.29
C ARG A 82 3.72 -2.75 6.38
N ALA A 83 2.45 -2.42 6.59
CA ALA A 83 2.04 -1.54 7.68
C ALA A 83 2.42 -2.13 9.05
N ASN A 84 2.17 -3.42 9.27
CA ASN A 84 2.57 -4.11 10.51
C ASN A 84 4.09 -4.13 10.68
N GLN A 85 4.86 -4.40 9.62
CA GLN A 85 6.32 -4.33 9.65
C GLN A 85 6.81 -2.94 10.05
N ILE A 86 6.26 -1.87 9.45
CA ILE A 86 6.62 -0.49 9.80
C ILE A 86 6.29 -0.18 11.27
N ILE A 87 5.13 -0.65 11.76
CA ILE A 87 4.74 -0.46 13.16
C ILE A 87 5.72 -1.17 14.10
N ASP A 88 6.12 -2.39 13.77
CA ASP A 88 7.03 -3.17 14.62
C ASP A 88 8.45 -2.61 14.58
N GLU A 89 8.96 -2.19 13.42
CA GLU A 89 10.22 -1.47 13.27
C GLU A 89 10.19 -0.15 14.06
N ALA A 90 9.11 0.62 13.97
CA ALA A 90 8.96 1.88 14.71
C ALA A 90 8.92 1.66 16.23
N LYS A 91 8.27 0.58 16.71
CA LYS A 91 8.28 0.21 18.13
C LYS A 91 9.68 -0.19 18.60
N GLU A 92 10.39 -1.00 17.82
CA GLU A 92 11.75 -1.42 18.17
C GLU A 92 12.68 -0.21 18.26
N GLN A 93 12.59 0.70 17.29
CA GLN A 93 13.38 1.92 17.30
C GLN A 93 13.00 2.85 18.46
N ALA A 94 11.72 3.01 18.76
CA ALA A 94 11.27 3.78 19.92
C ALA A 94 11.76 3.19 21.26
N LEU A 95 11.81 1.86 21.39
CA LEU A 95 12.37 1.20 22.57
C LEU A 95 13.88 1.41 22.67
N ALA A 96 14.60 1.31 21.56
CA ALA A 96 16.04 1.55 21.50
C ALA A 96 16.40 3.00 21.87
N ASP A 97 15.67 3.97 21.31
CA ASP A 97 15.88 5.39 21.59
C ASP A 97 15.46 5.76 23.02
N GLY A 98 14.35 5.17 23.51
CA GLY A 98 13.93 5.30 24.89
C GLY A 98 14.96 4.76 25.89
N LYS A 99 15.61 3.63 25.56
CA LYS A 99 16.71 3.08 26.37
C LYS A 99 17.92 4.02 26.35
N ARG A 100 18.34 4.50 25.18
CA ARG A 100 19.45 5.47 25.05
C ARG A 100 19.19 6.74 25.86
N LEU A 101 17.98 7.28 25.80
CA LEU A 101 17.60 8.47 26.56
C LEU A 101 17.68 8.22 28.07
N ARG A 102 17.20 7.06 28.54
CA ARG A 102 17.30 6.69 29.96
C ARG A 102 18.74 6.52 30.40
N ASP A 103 19.56 5.85 29.61
CA ASP A 103 20.98 5.63 29.91
C ASP A 103 21.73 6.99 29.96
N ALA A 104 21.43 7.90 29.03
CA ALA A 104 21.99 9.25 29.04
C ALA A 104 21.54 10.08 30.26
N ALA A 105 20.25 10.04 30.59
CA ALA A 105 19.71 10.74 31.76
C ALA A 105 20.30 10.18 33.07
N GLN A 106 20.49 8.87 33.17
CA GLN A 106 21.13 8.25 34.33
C GLN A 106 22.59 8.70 34.47
N ALA A 107 23.33 8.77 33.37
CA ALA A 107 24.71 9.28 33.38
C ALA A 107 24.78 10.77 33.77
N GLU A 108 23.82 11.58 33.33
CA GLU A 108 23.73 12.99 33.72
C GLU A 108 23.41 13.15 35.22
N ILE A 109 22.47 12.36 35.75
CA ILE A 109 22.16 12.32 37.19
C ILE A 109 23.39 11.93 38.00
N GLU A 110 24.15 10.92 37.56
CA GLU A 110 25.37 10.51 38.25
C GLU A 110 26.41 11.62 38.30
N GLN A 111 26.60 12.37 37.19
CA GLN A 111 27.48 13.53 37.16
C GLN A 111 26.99 14.64 38.10
N ASP A 112 25.70 14.93 38.12
CA ASP A 112 25.13 15.95 39.00
C ASP A 112 25.23 15.57 40.48
N VAL A 113 25.11 14.28 40.81
CA VAL A 113 25.37 13.78 42.18
C VAL A 113 26.83 14.00 42.56
N VAL A 114 27.78 13.78 41.65
CA VAL A 114 29.21 14.04 41.91
C VAL A 114 29.44 15.54 42.16
N ARG A 115 28.91 16.40 41.28
CA ARG A 115 29.00 17.88 41.45
C ARG A 115 28.37 18.35 42.77
N ALA A 116 27.21 17.80 43.13
CA ALA A 116 26.53 18.13 44.37
C ALA A 116 27.35 17.70 45.61
N LYS A 117 28.01 16.54 45.56
CA LYS A 117 28.92 16.07 46.62
C LYS A 117 30.15 16.97 46.75
N GLU A 118 30.72 17.43 45.64
CA GLU A 118 31.85 18.38 45.67
C GLU A 118 31.44 19.73 46.25
N ALA A 119 30.30 20.27 45.84
CA ALA A 119 29.72 21.48 46.41
C ALA A 119 29.45 21.35 47.91
N LEU A 120 28.87 20.22 48.35
CA LEU A 120 28.64 19.90 49.76
C LEU A 120 29.95 19.82 50.55
N ARG A 121 30.99 19.18 50.00
CA ARG A 121 32.32 19.13 50.63
C ARG A 121 32.88 20.53 50.86
N SER A 122 32.79 21.42 49.86
CA SER A 122 33.23 22.80 50.02
C SER A 122 32.43 23.54 51.11
N GLN A 123 31.11 23.36 51.15
CA GLN A 123 30.27 24.00 52.19
C GLN A 123 30.57 23.45 53.59
N VAL A 124 30.80 22.14 53.73
CA VAL A 124 31.16 21.51 55.01
C VAL A 124 32.52 22.00 55.50
N SER A 125 33.51 22.16 54.61
CA SER A 125 34.80 22.74 54.99
C SER A 125 34.65 24.17 55.53
N THR A 126 33.84 25.01 54.89
CA THR A 126 33.54 26.36 55.38
C THR A 126 32.82 26.34 56.73
N LEU A 127 31.84 25.45 56.89
CA LEU A 127 31.08 25.31 58.14
C LEU A 127 31.94 24.76 59.28
N ALA A 128 32.87 23.84 58.98
CA ALA A 128 33.82 23.29 59.93
C ALA A 128 34.82 24.34 60.41
N LEU A 129 35.31 25.22 59.51
CA LEU A 129 36.13 26.38 59.91
C LEU A 129 35.34 27.32 60.83
N ALA A 130 34.12 27.70 60.45
CA ALA A 130 33.28 28.58 61.26
C ALA A 130 32.94 27.96 62.63
N GLY A 131 32.73 26.63 62.67
CA GLY A 131 32.54 25.87 63.91
C GLY A 131 33.81 25.84 64.78
N ALA A 132 34.97 25.62 64.17
CA ALA A 132 36.26 25.65 64.86
C ALA A 132 36.55 27.05 65.41
N GLU A 133 36.33 28.13 64.65
CA GLU A 133 36.44 29.52 65.10
C GLU A 133 35.51 29.81 66.29
N LYS A 134 34.27 29.32 66.25
CA LYS A 134 33.29 29.51 67.34
C LYS A 134 33.66 28.71 68.59
N ILE A 135 34.18 27.50 68.45
CA ILE A 135 34.70 26.71 69.58
C ILE A 135 35.94 27.38 70.16
N LEU A 136 36.89 27.83 69.32
CA LEU A 136 38.06 28.58 69.76
C LEU A 136 37.63 29.84 70.52
N GLY A 137 36.75 30.65 69.94
CA GLY A 137 36.22 31.86 70.59
C GLY A 137 35.46 31.59 71.89
N ALA A 138 34.85 30.41 72.06
CA ALA A 138 34.20 29.99 73.31
C ALA A 138 35.18 29.36 74.33
N SER A 139 36.34 28.88 73.88
CA SER A 139 37.41 28.32 74.73
C SER A 139 38.55 29.32 75.00
N VAL A 140 38.49 30.50 74.38
CA VAL A 140 39.21 31.73 74.78
C VAL A 140 38.59 32.21 76.10
N ASP A 141 38.93 31.51 77.18
CA ASP A 141 38.78 32.00 78.54
C ASP A 141 39.95 32.95 78.81
N GLU A 142 39.64 34.17 79.26
CA GLU A 142 40.61 35.24 79.56
C GLU A 142 41.70 34.76 80.54
N LYS A 143 41.41 33.70 81.33
CA LYS A 143 42.35 33.05 82.26
C LYS A 143 43.36 32.09 81.64
N ALA A 144 43.05 31.45 80.50
CA ALA A 144 43.98 30.51 79.87
C ALA A 144 45.05 31.21 79.01
N HIS A 145 44.76 32.43 78.54
CA HIS A 145 45.69 33.21 77.73
C HIS A 145 46.70 34.04 78.52
N SER A 146 46.45 34.37 79.79
CA SER A 146 47.45 35.05 80.61
C SER A 146 48.69 34.18 80.85
N GLU A 147 48.51 32.87 81.06
CA GLU A 147 49.65 31.94 81.26
C GLU A 147 50.47 31.74 79.99
N ILE A 148 49.84 31.60 78.82
CA ILE A 148 50.57 31.39 77.56
C ILE A 148 51.29 32.68 77.13
N VAL A 149 50.69 33.85 77.34
CA VAL A 149 51.33 35.14 77.05
C VAL A 149 52.48 35.42 78.03
N GLU A 150 52.35 35.08 79.32
CA GLU A 150 53.47 35.15 80.28
C GLU A 150 54.59 34.14 79.95
N GLN A 151 54.26 32.96 79.44
CA GLN A 151 55.24 31.95 79.07
C GLN A 151 55.99 32.33 77.78
N LEU A 152 55.31 32.94 76.81
CA LEU A 152 55.95 33.48 75.59
C LEU A 152 56.80 34.73 75.90
N ALA A 153 56.36 35.58 76.84
CA ALA A 153 57.13 36.74 77.30
C ALA A 153 58.36 36.37 78.14
N LYS A 154 58.46 35.11 78.62
CA LYS A 154 59.64 34.57 79.30
C LYS A 154 60.64 33.89 78.36
N GLU A 155 60.25 33.60 77.12
CA GLU A 155 61.14 33.02 76.09
C GLU A 155 61.74 34.07 75.13
N LEU A 156 61.39 35.35 75.30
CA LEU A 156 62.10 36.52 74.74
C LEU A 156 63.03 37.14 75.79
#